data_AF-A0A4Q9M0X2-F1
#
_entry.id   AF-A0A4Q9M0X2-F1
#
_cell.length_a   1.000
_cell.length_b   1.000
_cell.length_c   1.000
_cell.angle_alpha   90.00
_cell.angle_beta   90.00
_cell.angle_gamma   90.00
#
_symmetry.space_group_name_H-M   'P 1'
#
loop_
_entity.id
_entity.type
_entity.pdbx_description
1 polymer ?
#
loop_
_entity_poly.entity_id
_entity_poly.type
_entity_poly.pdbx_seq_one_letter_code
_entity_poly.pdbx_strand_id
1 'polypeptide(L)'
;VIHYDIPVDPLNFFHRSGRTGRNGNTGEVFLFLMENEIKYINYLKIKNIDTEEYECKDTSKHTSNIEIDNEITELATKAVISYLRSYKEHALSYLLNIKDLNQEEIAQAYFLKKIPENIFYTKNKNRFGIYKTAKKIKK
;
A
#
# COMPACT_ATOMS: atom_id res chain seq x y z
N VAL A 1 1.92 -19.31 4.23
CA VAL A 1 1.06 -18.12 4.46
C VAL A 1 1.42 -17.09 3.41
N ILE A 2 0.45 -16.46 2.76
CA ILE A 2 0.70 -15.45 1.74
C ILE A 2 0.17 -14.12 2.24
N HIS A 3 1.03 -13.10 2.22
CA HIS A 3 0.71 -11.71 2.49
C HIS A 3 0.75 -10.95 1.16
N TYR A 4 -0.44 -10.59 0.67
CA TYR A 4 -0.55 -9.76 -0.53
C TYR A 4 -0.15 -8.31 -0.27
N ASP A 5 -0.49 -7.80 0.92
CA ASP A 5 -0.16 -6.44 1.36
C ASP A 5 0.48 -6.46 2.76
N ILE A 6 1.20 -5.38 3.07
CA ILE A 6 1.72 -5.12 4.41
C ILE A 6 0.57 -4.69 5.34
N PRO A 7 0.37 -5.35 6.50
CA PRO A 7 -0.69 -4.98 7.43
C PRO A 7 -0.38 -3.65 8.15
N VAL A 8 -1.40 -2.80 8.29
CA VAL A 8 -1.35 -1.46 8.95
C VAL A 8 -0.53 -1.45 10.25
N ASP A 9 -0.74 -2.47 11.09
CA ASP A 9 0.10 -2.74 12.26
C ASP A 9 1.09 -3.88 11.90
N PRO A 10 2.41 -3.61 11.92
CA PRO A 10 3.44 -4.61 11.67
C PRO A 10 3.35 -5.83 12.60
N LEU A 11 2.83 -5.69 13.81
CA LEU A 11 2.70 -6.82 14.73
C LEU A 11 1.76 -7.90 14.16
N ASN A 12 0.73 -7.48 13.41
CA ASN A 12 -0.18 -8.40 12.74
C ASN A 12 0.50 -9.24 11.66
N PHE A 13 1.60 -8.76 11.06
CA PHE A 13 2.39 -9.58 10.13
C PHE A 13 2.87 -10.84 10.86
N PHE A 14 3.56 -10.69 12.00
CA PHE A 14 4.09 -11.81 12.78
C PHE A 14 2.98 -12.76 13.29
N HIS A 15 1.86 -12.21 13.77
CA HIS A 15 0.75 -13.04 14.26
C HIS A 15 0.11 -13.90 13.16
N ARG A 16 0.01 -13.35 11.94
CA ARG A 16 -0.49 -14.05 10.75
C ARG A 16 0.53 -15.05 10.22
N SER A 17 1.81 -14.68 10.14
CA SER A 17 2.88 -15.58 9.72
C SER A 17 3.00 -16.78 10.67
N GLY A 18 2.83 -16.57 11.99
CA GLY A 18 2.81 -17.63 13.00
C GLY A 18 1.62 -18.60 12.91
N ARG A 19 0.78 -18.50 11.87
CA ARG A 19 -0.23 -19.52 11.53
C ARG A 19 0.36 -20.72 10.77
N THR A 20 1.55 -20.59 10.19
CA THR A 20 2.26 -21.70 9.51
C THR A 20 3.40 -22.27 10.39
N GLY A 21 3.99 -23.39 9.97
CA GLY A 21 5.16 -23.99 10.64
C GLY A 21 4.92 -24.39 12.10
N ARG A 22 3.84 -25.13 12.38
CA ARG A 22 3.43 -25.52 13.74
C ARG A 22 3.70 -27.00 14.01
N ASN A 23 3.87 -27.36 15.29
CA ASN A 23 4.06 -28.73 15.78
C ASN A 23 5.23 -29.47 15.09
N GLY A 24 6.38 -28.79 14.97
CA GLY A 24 7.58 -29.38 14.36
C GLY A 24 7.56 -29.44 12.82
N ASN A 25 6.47 -29.00 12.18
CA ASN A 25 6.42 -28.87 10.72
C ASN A 25 7.05 -27.56 10.27
N THR A 26 7.61 -27.55 9.06
CA THR A 26 8.07 -26.34 8.38
C THR A 26 6.89 -25.58 7.78
N GLY A 27 7.10 -24.29 7.50
CA GLY A 27 6.10 -23.43 6.90
C GLY A 27 6.76 -22.27 6.18
N GLU A 28 6.19 -21.89 5.05
CA GLU A 28 6.71 -20.80 4.23
C GLU A 28 5.81 -19.57 4.31
N VAL A 29 6.42 -18.40 4.21
CA VAL A 29 5.73 -17.11 4.22
C VAL A 29 6.20 -16.31 3.02
N PHE A 30 5.25 -15.95 2.16
CA PHE A 30 5.50 -15.07 1.02
C PHE A 30 4.90 -13.70 1.32
N LEU A 31 5.68 -12.64 1.11
CA LEU A 31 5.26 -11.26 1.21
C LEU A 31 5.45 -10.60 -0.15
N PHE A 32 4.36 -10.13 -0.74
CA PHE A 32 4.39 -9.32 -1.93
C PHE A 32 4.73 -7.88 -1.53
N LEU A 33 5.61 -7.24 -2.29
CA LEU A 33 6.05 -5.87 -2.09
C LEU A 33 6.06 -5.14 -3.42
N MET A 34 5.60 -3.90 -3.41
CA MET A 34 5.82 -2.96 -4.51
C MET A 34 7.22 -2.33 -4.40
N GLU A 35 7.69 -1.72 -5.48
CA GLU A 35 9.03 -1.11 -5.54
C GLU A 35 9.25 -0.05 -4.45
N ASN A 36 8.23 0.76 -4.15
CA ASN A 36 8.27 1.77 -3.10
C ASN A 36 8.29 1.18 -1.67
N GLU A 37 7.97 -0.10 -1.51
CA GLU A 37 7.87 -0.79 -0.21
C GLU A 37 9.11 -1.59 0.15
N ILE A 38 10.11 -1.69 -0.74
CA ILE A 38 11.34 -2.46 -0.54
C ILE A 38 12.04 -2.11 0.79
N LYS A 39 11.93 -0.86 1.24
CA LYS A 39 12.48 -0.40 2.54
C LYS A 39 11.92 -1.17 3.75
N TYR A 40 10.75 -1.78 3.63
CA TYR A 40 10.15 -2.62 4.66
C TYR A 40 11.00 -3.87 4.96
N ILE A 41 11.79 -4.35 3.99
CA ILE A 41 12.75 -5.46 4.21
C ILE A 41 13.77 -5.09 5.29
N ASN A 42 14.21 -3.84 5.35
CA ASN A 42 15.14 -3.39 6.39
C ASN A 42 14.50 -3.44 7.79
N TYR A 43 13.20 -3.14 7.88
CA TYR A 43 12.45 -3.29 9.12
C TYR A 43 12.39 -4.77 9.57
N LEU A 44 12.15 -5.70 8.64
CA LEU A 44 12.15 -7.14 8.93
C LEU A 44 13.52 -7.63 9.39
N LYS A 45 14.61 -7.18 8.75
CA LYS A 45 15.99 -7.49 9.16
C LYS A 45 16.29 -7.02 10.59
N ILE A 46 15.88 -5.80 10.96
CA ILE A 46 16.02 -5.29 12.34
C ILE A 46 15.24 -6.14 13.35
N LYS A 47 14.15 -6.78 12.91
CA LYS A 47 13.34 -7.72 13.70
C LYS A 47 13.88 -9.16 13.65
N ASN A 48 15.10 -9.37 13.15
CA ASN A 48 15.75 -10.67 12.98
C ASN A 48 14.92 -11.65 12.12
N ILE A 49 14.27 -11.13 11.08
CA ILE A 49 13.68 -11.95 10.03
C ILE A 49 14.57 -11.85 8.80
N ASP A 50 15.15 -12.98 8.42
CA ASP A 50 15.83 -13.13 7.15
C ASP A 50 14.80 -13.29 6.04
N THR A 51 15.03 -12.58 4.94
CA THR A 51 14.15 -12.56 3.77
C THR A 51 14.98 -12.84 2.54
N GLU A 52 14.48 -13.71 1.68
CA GLU A 52 15.08 -14.01 0.39
C GLU A 52 14.14 -13.51 -0.73
N GLU A 53 14.73 -12.98 -1.79
CA GLU A 53 13.97 -12.58 -2.97
C GLU A 53 13.55 -13.84 -3.73
N TYR A 54 12.27 -13.89 -4.10
CA TYR A 54 11.72 -14.99 -4.86
C TYR A 54 11.39 -14.53 -6.28
N GLU A 55 12.11 -15.06 -7.26
CA GLU A 55 11.86 -14.76 -8.67
C GLU A 55 10.63 -15.54 -9.16
N CYS A 56 9.56 -14.81 -9.47
CA CYS A 56 8.37 -15.41 -10.05
C CYS A 56 8.54 -15.57 -11.56
N LYS A 57 8.31 -16.78 -12.09
CA LYS A 57 8.29 -17.00 -13.54
C LYS A 57 7.04 -16.35 -14.11
N ASP A 58 7.23 -15.46 -15.08
CA ASP A 58 6.15 -14.74 -15.74
C ASP A 58 5.11 -15.71 -16.33
N THR A 59 3.95 -15.80 -15.69
CA THR A 59 2.78 -16.54 -16.19
C THR A 59 1.78 -15.55 -16.78
N SER A 60 2.24 -14.66 -17.67
CA SER A 60 1.34 -13.72 -18.32
C SER A 60 0.46 -14.43 -19.35
N LYS A 61 -0.83 -14.55 -19.05
CA LYS A 61 -2.01 -14.30 -19.92
C LYS A 61 -3.28 -14.90 -19.30
N HIS A 62 -3.66 -14.41 -18.13
CA HIS A 62 -5.06 -14.53 -17.69
C HIS A 62 -5.72 -13.16 -17.84
N THR A 63 -6.13 -12.83 -19.07
CA THR A 63 -7.17 -11.83 -19.29
C THR A 63 -8.50 -12.52 -19.06
N SER A 64 -9.01 -12.47 -17.83
CA SER A 64 -10.42 -12.72 -17.62
C SER A 64 -11.17 -11.57 -18.29
N ASN A 65 -11.98 -11.88 -19.30
CA ASN A 65 -12.92 -10.93 -19.90
C ASN A 65 -14.03 -10.67 -18.88
N ILE A 66 -13.74 -9.83 -17.89
CA ILE A 66 -14.71 -9.39 -16.89
C ILE A 66 -15.40 -8.16 -17.47
N GLU A 67 -16.71 -8.25 -17.69
CA GLU A 67 -17.51 -7.07 -17.99
C GLU A 67 -17.58 -6.20 -16.73
N ILE A 68 -17.06 -4.98 -16.84
CA ILE A 68 -17.07 -4.01 -15.75
C ILE A 68 -18.38 -3.23 -15.84
N ASP A 69 -19.33 -3.57 -14.98
CA ASP A 69 -20.57 -2.81 -14.82
C ASP A 69 -20.41 -1.66 -13.80
N ASN A 70 -21.49 -0.89 -13.61
CA ASN A 70 -21.49 0.24 -12.68
C ASN A 70 -21.36 -0.22 -11.21
N GLU A 71 -21.86 -1.40 -10.85
CA GLU A 71 -21.82 -1.93 -9.49
C GLU A 71 -20.39 -2.35 -9.10
N ILE A 72 -19.72 -3.10 -9.97
CA ILE A 72 -18.31 -3.47 -9.86
C ILE A 72 -17.45 -2.21 -9.77
N THR A 73 -17.77 -1.18 -10.56
CA THR A 73 -17.05 0.10 -10.51
C THR A 73 -17.19 0.80 -9.15
N GLU A 74 -18.38 0.77 -8.55
CA GLU A 74 -18.62 1.33 -7.21
C GLU A 74 -17.87 0.55 -6.13
N LEU A 75 -17.88 -0.79 -6.20
CA LEU A 75 -17.14 -1.66 -5.28
C LEU A 75 -15.62 -1.46 -5.40
N ALA A 76 -15.11 -1.40 -6.63
CA ALA A 76 -13.71 -1.10 -6.90
C ALA A 76 -13.29 0.26 -6.34
N THR A 77 -14.15 1.28 -6.48
CA THR A 77 -13.92 2.60 -5.89
C THR A 77 -13.80 2.53 -4.36
N LYS A 78 -14.71 1.81 -3.69
CA LYS A 78 -14.65 1.60 -2.23
C LYS A 78 -13.38 0.85 -1.82
N ALA A 79 -12.99 -0.17 -2.59
CA ALA A 79 -11.80 -0.96 -2.33
C ALA A 79 -10.51 -0.12 -2.43
N VAL A 80 -10.36 0.67 -3.50
CA VAL A 80 -9.22 1.59 -3.67
C VAL A 80 -9.15 2.61 -2.54
N ILE A 81 -10.28 3.22 -2.16
CA ILE A 81 -10.31 4.18 -1.05
C ILE A 81 -9.89 3.51 0.26
N SER A 82 -10.37 2.28 0.52
CA SER A 82 -10.00 1.51 1.70
C SER A 82 -8.50 1.19 1.72
N TYR A 83 -7.93 0.84 0.57
CA TYR A 83 -6.50 0.55 0.43
C TYR A 83 -5.64 1.81 0.66
N LEU A 84 -5.96 2.92 0.00
CA LEU A 84 -5.22 4.17 0.18
C LEU A 84 -5.30 4.68 1.63
N ARG A 85 -6.46 4.47 2.28
CA ARG A 85 -6.63 4.78 3.69
C ARG A 85 -5.74 3.92 4.58
N SER A 86 -5.70 2.60 4.35
CA SER A 86 -4.86 1.70 5.15
C SER A 86 -3.37 2.06 5.00
N TYR A 87 -2.94 2.43 3.80
CA TYR A 87 -1.58 2.88 3.53
C TYR A 87 -1.25 4.18 4.25
N LYS A 88 -2.17 5.15 4.25
CA LYS A 88 -2.02 6.42 4.96
C LYS A 88 -1.94 6.24 6.47
N GLU A 89 -2.78 5.36 7.03
CA GLU A 89 -2.91 5.11 8.46
C GLU A 89 -1.88 4.08 8.97
N HIS A 90 -1.00 3.59 8.09
CA HIS A 90 0.01 2.60 8.43
C HIS A 90 0.93 3.07 9.57
N ALA A 91 1.17 2.20 10.57
CA ALA A 91 1.96 2.54 11.75
C ALA A 91 3.41 2.94 11.38
N LEU A 92 3.94 2.34 10.31
CA LEU A 92 5.24 2.69 9.71
C LEU A 92 5.11 3.62 8.48
N SER A 93 4.23 4.62 8.53
CA SER A 93 4.03 5.59 7.44
C SER A 93 5.29 6.36 7.01
N TYR A 94 6.34 6.36 7.84
CA TYR A 94 7.65 6.90 7.48
C TYR A 94 8.44 6.00 6.50
N LEU A 95 8.19 4.69 6.49
CA LEU A 95 8.72 3.74 5.50
C LEU A 95 7.77 3.60 4.32
N LEU A 96 6.46 3.57 4.60
CA LEU A 96 5.38 3.37 3.64
C LEU A 96 4.61 4.67 3.46
N ASN A 97 5.25 5.62 2.77
CA ASN A 97 4.71 6.96 2.60
C ASN A 97 3.76 7.02 1.40
N ILE A 98 2.50 7.41 1.62
CA ILE A 98 1.48 7.49 0.57
C ILE A 98 1.86 8.40 -0.61
N LYS A 99 2.80 9.33 -0.40
CA LYS A 99 3.32 10.21 -1.47
C LYS A 99 4.21 9.47 -2.47
N ASP A 100 4.83 8.37 -2.04
CA ASP A 100 5.73 7.57 -2.87
C ASP A 100 4.95 6.49 -3.65
N LEU A 101 3.63 6.44 -3.44
CA LEU A 101 2.73 5.44 -4.02
C LEU A 101 2.11 5.96 -5.32
N ASN A 102 2.21 5.17 -6.40
CA ASN A 102 1.54 5.50 -7.65
C ASN A 102 0.03 5.19 -7.57
N GLN A 103 -0.75 6.21 -7.21
CA GLN A 103 -2.20 6.08 -7.06
C GLN A 103 -2.92 5.76 -8.37
N GLU A 104 -2.34 6.13 -9.52
CA GLU A 104 -2.96 5.87 -10.83
C GLU A 104 -2.83 4.39 -11.20
N GLU A 105 -1.65 3.80 -10.99
CA GLU A 105 -1.42 2.36 -11.17
C GLU A 105 -2.29 1.52 -10.25
N ILE A 106 -2.46 1.94 -8.99
CA ILE A 106 -3.39 1.26 -8.07
C ILE A 106 -4.81 1.33 -8.60
N ALA A 107 -5.29 2.52 -9.00
CA ALA A 107 -6.64 2.64 -9.55
C ALA A 107 -6.83 1.70 -10.76
N GLN A 108 -5.83 1.62 -11.64
CA GLN A 108 -5.84 0.70 -12.79
C GLN A 108 -5.84 -0.77 -12.37
N ALA A 109 -5.08 -1.15 -11.34
CA ALA A 109 -5.05 -2.51 -10.79
C ALA A 109 -6.43 -2.95 -10.23
N TYR A 110 -7.24 -1.99 -9.77
CA TYR A 110 -8.64 -2.20 -9.38
C TYR A 110 -9.64 -1.97 -10.54
N PHE A 111 -9.18 -1.97 -11.79
CA PHE A 111 -10.00 -1.79 -12.99
C PHE A 111 -10.71 -0.42 -13.13
N LEU A 112 -10.26 0.59 -12.39
CA LEU A 112 -10.79 1.95 -12.50
C LEU A 112 -10.08 2.71 -13.63
N LYS A 113 -10.86 3.39 -14.48
CA LYS A 113 -10.34 4.22 -15.58
C LYS A 113 -9.62 5.47 -15.09
N LYS A 114 -9.99 5.99 -13.93
CA LYS A 114 -9.44 7.19 -13.29
C LYS A 114 -9.52 7.06 -11.78
N ILE A 115 -8.61 7.74 -11.09
CA ILE A 115 -8.70 7.93 -9.64
C ILE A 115 -10.02 8.65 -9.32
N PRO A 116 -10.85 8.10 -8.41
CA PRO A 116 -12.04 8.78 -7.90
C PRO A 116 -11.72 10.18 -7.37
N GLU A 117 -12.47 11.20 -7.81
CA GLU A 117 -12.20 12.60 -7.44
C GLU A 117 -12.31 12.89 -5.93
N ASN A 118 -13.01 12.02 -5.19
CA ASN A 118 -13.23 12.11 -3.74
C ASN A 118 -12.16 11.39 -2.91
N ILE A 119 -11.08 10.90 -3.52
CA ILE A 119 -9.90 10.48 -2.77
C ILE A 119 -9.20 11.74 -2.28
N PHE A 120 -9.27 11.96 -0.97
CA PHE A 120 -8.49 12.99 -0.32
C PHE A 120 -7.01 12.77 -0.67
N TYR A 121 -6.29 13.86 -0.95
CA TYR A 121 -4.84 13.97 -1.20
C TYR A 121 -4.41 13.50 -2.62
N THR A 122 -4.24 14.34 -3.64
CA THR A 122 -3.78 15.73 -3.70
C THR A 122 -4.42 16.50 -4.87
N LYS A 123 -5.21 17.54 -4.58
CA LYS A 123 -5.25 18.72 -5.46
C LYS A 123 -4.45 19.83 -4.77
N ASN A 124 -3.13 19.80 -4.94
CA ASN A 124 -2.38 21.06 -5.05
C ASN A 124 -2.84 21.71 -6.35
N LYS A 125 -4.06 22.27 -6.33
CA LYS A 125 -4.41 23.33 -7.26
C LYS A 125 -3.55 24.50 -6.82
N ASN A 126 -2.48 24.76 -7.58
CA ASN A 126 -1.86 26.08 -7.65
C ASN A 126 -2.97 27.13 -7.58
N ARG A 127 -3.12 27.76 -6.40
CA ARG A 127 -3.85 28.99 -6.21
C ARG A 127 -2.96 29.88 -5.37
N PHE A 128 -2.23 30.72 -6.10
CA PHE A 128 -1.93 32.12 -5.80
C PHE A 128 -1.58 32.49 -4.35
N GLY A 129 -0.39 33.07 -4.20
CA GLY A 129 0.16 33.48 -2.92
C GLY A 129 -0.68 34.50 -2.16
N ILE A 130 -0.42 34.55 -0.86
CA ILE A 130 -0.07 35.75 -0.09
C ILE A 130 0.83 35.25 1.06
N TYR A 131 2.11 35.62 1.04
CA TYR A 131 2.92 35.56 2.26
C TYR A 131 2.54 36.79 3.11
N LYS A 132 2.09 36.57 4.35
CA LYS A 132 2.06 37.60 5.39
C LYS A 132 2.64 37.03 6.68
N THR A 133 3.95 37.12 6.81
CA THR A 133 4.64 37.02 8.10
C THR A 133 4.59 38.40 8.77
N ALA A 134 3.74 38.55 9.77
CA ALA A 134 3.83 39.65 10.72
C ALA A 134 4.15 39.08 12.09
N LYS A 135 5.45 38.95 12.41
CA LYS A 135 5.91 38.75 13.79
C LYS A 135 6.36 40.10 14.32
N LYS A 136 5.48 40.80 15.03
CA LYS A 136 5.84 41.99 15.82
C LYS A 136 6.69 41.50 16.99
N ILE A 137 8.01 41.69 16.90
CA ILE A 137 8.92 41.52 18.03
C ILE A 137 8.86 42.83 18.83
N LYS A 138 8.45 42.73 20.10
CA LYS A 138 8.52 43.81 21.08
C LYS A 138 9.99 44.21 21.29
N LYS A 139 10.28 45.51 21.25
CA LYS A 139 11.36 46.13 22.01
C LYS A 139 10.71 46.98 23.08
#